data_AF-A0A9P8C1T0-F1
#
_entry.id   AF-A0A9P8C1T0-F1
#
_cell.length_a   1.000
_cell.length_b   1.000
_cell.length_c   1.000
_cell.angle_alpha   90.00
_cell.angle_beta   90.00
_cell.angle_gamma   90.00
#
_symmetry.space_group_name_H-M   'P 1'
#
loop_
_entity.id
_entity.type
_entity.pdbx_description
1 polymer ?
#
loop_
_entity_poly.entity_id
_entity_poly.type
_entity_poly.pdbx_seq_one_letter_code
_entity_poly.pdbx_strand_id
1 'polypeptide(L)'
;MARNKPRLYVVCFFRAPRPGGNPDPYHWGLASGPPNGAMDGMVLYHVRNIPTANGVQWQLEVPARDLSTGPTPGMLTFTTVAKIIDLAHLEQVMSSVPVNANAAWNVFNCQIWVEQALATIVADGGCVGTNAI
;
A
#
# COMPACT_ATOMS: atom_id res chain seq x y z
N MET A 1 9.46 25.70 -8.92
CA MET A 1 9.29 24.23 -8.80
C MET A 1 9.47 23.85 -7.34
N ALA A 2 8.45 23.28 -6.69
CA ALA A 2 8.58 22.89 -5.28
C ALA A 2 9.57 21.72 -5.13
N ARG A 3 10.69 21.98 -4.44
CA ARG A 3 11.80 21.02 -4.23
C ARG A 3 11.40 19.82 -3.35
N ASN A 4 10.23 19.86 -2.72
CA ASN A 4 9.82 18.92 -1.67
C ASN A 4 8.48 18.23 -1.96
N LYS A 5 8.22 17.86 -3.22
CA LYS A 5 7.02 17.05 -3.55
C LYS A 5 7.10 15.68 -2.84
N PRO A 6 5.99 15.14 -2.33
CA PRO A 6 5.98 13.81 -1.75
C PRO A 6 6.30 12.73 -2.79
N ARG A 7 6.62 11.54 -2.30
CA ARG A 7 6.95 10.35 -3.09
C ARG A 7 5.95 9.26 -2.78
N LEU A 8 5.66 8.47 -3.80
CA LEU A 8 4.98 7.19 -3.66
C LEU A 8 6.05 6.12 -3.45
N TYR A 9 5.81 5.24 -2.49
CA TYR A 9 6.67 4.13 -2.13
C TYR A 9 5.91 2.82 -2.24
N VAL A 10 6.60 1.76 -2.67
CA VAL A 10 6.20 0.38 -2.36
C VAL A 10 6.87 -0.02 -1.06
N VAL A 11 6.10 -0.51 -0.10
CA VAL A 11 6.59 -0.89 1.23
C VAL A 11 6.37 -2.38 1.46
N CYS A 12 7.35 -3.02 2.12
CA CYS A 12 7.31 -4.44 2.46
C CYS A 12 7.59 -4.60 3.95
N PHE A 13 6.77 -5.41 4.61
CA PHE A 13 6.91 -5.76 6.01
C PHE A 13 7.06 -7.28 6.13
N PHE A 14 7.93 -7.71 7.03
CA PHE A 14 7.88 -9.07 7.56
C PHE A 14 6.59 -9.25 8.35
N ARG A 15 5.94 -10.39 8.11
CA ARG A 15 4.73 -10.81 8.77
C ARG A 15 4.88 -12.27 9.14
N ALA A 16 4.87 -12.55 10.44
CA ALA A 16 4.92 -13.94 10.91
C ALA A 16 3.78 -14.76 10.27
N PRO A 17 4.07 -15.97 9.73
CA PRO A 17 3.04 -16.87 9.24
C PRO A 17 2.00 -17.13 10.32
N ARG A 18 0.71 -17.05 9.97
CA ARG A 18 -0.38 -17.34 10.91
C ARG A 18 -1.07 -18.65 10.51
N PRO A 19 -1.37 -19.55 11.46
CA PRO A 19 -2.20 -20.73 11.20
C PRO A 19 -3.54 -20.32 10.56
N GLY A 20 -3.89 -20.92 9.42
CA GLY A 20 -5.11 -20.57 8.66
C GLY A 20 -5.03 -19.23 7.89
N GLY A 21 -3.86 -18.61 7.80
CA GLY A 21 -3.63 -17.33 7.13
C GLY A 21 -2.85 -17.43 5.81
N ASN A 22 -2.36 -16.27 5.36
CA ASN A 22 -1.48 -16.12 4.20
C ASN A 22 -0.18 -16.96 4.39
N PRO A 23 0.21 -17.83 3.44
CA PRO A 23 1.49 -18.56 3.49
C PRO A 23 2.72 -17.67 3.26
N ASP A 24 2.54 -16.49 2.66
CA ASP A 24 3.59 -15.50 2.41
C ASP A 24 4.02 -14.81 3.73
N PRO A 25 5.31 -14.87 4.09
CA PRO A 25 5.85 -14.16 5.26
C PRO A 25 5.98 -12.64 5.05
N TYR A 26 5.50 -12.11 3.92
CA TYR A 26 5.55 -10.70 3.60
C TYR A 26 4.16 -10.05 3.55
N HIS A 27 4.13 -8.77 3.91
CA HIS A 27 2.98 -7.90 3.74
C HIS A 27 3.38 -6.69 2.91
N TRP A 28 2.62 -6.44 1.85
CA TRP A 28 2.90 -5.37 0.90
C TRP A 28 1.89 -4.23 1.06
N GLY A 29 2.34 -3.01 0.76
CA GLY A 29 1.49 -1.83 0.70
C GLY A 29 2.11 -0.74 -0.15
N LEU A 30 1.37 0.35 -0.30
CA LEU A 30 1.86 1.61 -0.84
C LEU A 30 1.97 2.62 0.29
N ALA A 31 2.90 3.56 0.18
CA ALA A 31 2.97 4.68 1.11
C ALA A 31 3.22 6.00 0.38
N SER A 32 2.56 7.07 0.81
CA SER A 32 2.95 8.43 0.47
C SER A 32 3.89 8.95 1.56
N GLY A 33 4.90 9.74 1.20
CA GLY A 33 5.87 10.19 2.20
C GLY A 33 6.87 11.24 1.72
N PRO A 34 7.73 11.73 2.62
CA PRO A 34 8.71 12.76 2.31
C PRO A 34 9.82 12.21 1.40
N PRO A 35 10.41 13.03 0.50
CA PRO A 35 11.35 12.56 -0.52
C PRO A 35 12.71 12.09 0.03
N ASN A 36 13.02 12.40 1.28
CA ASN A 36 14.21 11.93 1.97
C ASN A 36 14.09 10.48 2.45
N GLY A 37 12.91 9.85 2.29
CA GLY A 37 12.69 8.48 2.74
C GLY A 37 12.62 8.34 4.26
N ALA A 38 12.41 9.43 5.00
CA ALA A 38 12.13 9.32 6.43
C ALA A 38 10.77 8.66 6.62
N MET A 39 10.68 7.71 7.56
CA MET A 39 9.41 7.07 7.92
C MET A 39 8.42 8.05 8.56
N ASP A 40 8.96 9.09 9.22
CA ASP A 40 8.15 10.16 9.80
C ASP A 40 7.39 10.90 8.70
N GLY A 41 6.07 11.01 8.88
CA GLY A 41 5.16 11.56 7.87
C GLY A 41 4.86 10.63 6.68
N MET A 42 5.18 9.34 6.77
CA MET A 42 4.67 8.36 5.79
C MET A 42 3.25 7.90 6.12
N VAL A 43 2.38 7.89 5.12
CA VAL A 43 1.00 7.38 5.21
C VAL A 43 0.90 6.09 4.41
N LEU A 44 0.54 4.99 5.07
CA LEU A 44 0.37 3.65 4.52
C LEU A 44 -1.04 3.43 3.99
N TYR A 45 -1.10 2.92 2.76
CA TYR A 45 -2.28 2.38 2.11
C TYR A 45 -2.05 0.90 1.87
N HIS A 46 -2.87 0.05 2.47
CA HIS A 46 -2.75 -1.39 2.28
C HIS A 46 -4.09 -2.10 2.41
N VAL A 47 -4.15 -3.32 1.90
CA VAL A 47 -5.24 -4.23 2.18
C VAL A 47 -4.81 -5.18 3.29
N ARG A 48 -5.57 -5.21 4.38
CA ARG A 48 -5.39 -6.14 5.49
C ARG A 48 -6.27 -7.36 5.33
N ASN A 49 -5.86 -8.43 5.99
CA ASN A 49 -6.62 -9.66 6.07
C ASN A 49 -7.21 -9.78 7.49
N ILE A 50 -8.52 -9.99 7.56
CA ILE A 50 -9.28 -10.05 8.80
C ILE A 50 -9.69 -11.50 9.00
N PRO A 51 -9.20 -12.19 10.05
CA PRO A 51 -9.70 -13.51 10.40
C PRO A 51 -11.19 -13.43 10.74
N THR A 52 -11.99 -14.33 10.16
CA THR A 52 -13.42 -14.47 10.42
C THR A 52 -13.73 -15.93 10.77
N ALA A 53 -14.95 -16.20 11.24
CA ALA A 53 -15.41 -17.58 11.48
C ALA A 53 -15.36 -18.46 10.21
N ASN A 54 -15.42 -17.83 9.02
CA ASN A 54 -15.46 -18.51 7.72
C ASN A 54 -14.12 -18.43 6.96
N GLY A 55 -13.03 -18.02 7.62
CA GLY A 55 -11.70 -17.92 7.01
C GLY A 55 -11.13 -16.51 7.13
N VAL A 56 -10.85 -15.87 5.99
CA VAL A 56 -10.20 -14.55 5.92
C VAL A 56 -11.01 -13.63 5.02
N GLN A 57 -11.19 -12.39 5.46
CA GLN A 57 -11.79 -11.34 4.67
C GLN A 57 -10.76 -10.24 4.37
N TRP A 58 -10.67 -9.79 3.13
CA TRP A 58 -9.80 -8.70 2.72
C TRP A 58 -10.49 -7.35 2.85
N GLN A 59 -9.77 -6.35 3.35
CA GLN A 59 -10.29 -5.00 3.53
C GLN A 59 -9.19 -3.97 3.29
N LEU A 60 -9.46 -2.91 2.53
CA LEU A 60 -8.64 -1.71 2.51
C LEU A 60 -8.66 -1.06 3.90
N GLU A 61 -7.50 -0.74 4.46
CA GLU A 61 -7.46 0.01 5.73
C GLU A 61 -7.90 1.45 5.50
N VAL A 62 -8.97 1.87 6.21
CA VAL A 62 -9.54 3.22 6.16
C VAL A 62 -9.83 3.67 7.60
N PRO A 63 -9.33 4.84 8.04
CA PRO A 63 -8.44 5.73 7.30
C PRO A 63 -7.06 5.13 7.04
N ALA A 64 -6.34 5.67 6.06
CA ALA A 64 -4.94 5.30 5.82
C ALA A 64 -4.10 5.56 7.09
N ARG A 65 -3.13 4.69 7.33
CA ARG A 65 -2.41 4.66 8.61
C ARG A 65 -1.12 5.47 8.55
N ASP A 66 -0.87 6.31 9.54
CA ASP A 66 0.44 6.93 9.72
C ASP A 66 1.46 5.89 10.23
N LEU A 67 2.51 5.65 9.44
CA LEU A 67 3.56 4.66 9.75
C LEU A 67 4.44 5.05 10.94
N SER A 68 4.51 6.34 11.29
CA SER A 68 5.18 6.82 12.50
C SER A 68 4.40 6.45 13.77
N THR A 69 3.09 6.16 13.63
CA THR A 69 2.20 5.84 14.74
C THR A 69 1.90 4.34 14.80
N GLY A 70 2.41 3.70 15.85
CA GLY A 70 2.15 2.30 16.18
C GLY A 70 3.39 1.40 16.08
N PRO A 71 3.27 0.12 16.46
CA PRO A 71 4.41 -0.77 16.49
C PRO A 71 4.99 -0.89 15.08
N THR A 72 6.30 -0.62 14.98
CA THR A 72 7.10 -0.77 13.76
C THR A 72 7.94 -2.06 13.72
N PRO A 73 7.45 -3.28 14.06
CA PRO A 73 8.28 -4.47 13.92
C PRO A 73 8.12 -5.02 12.51
N GLY A 74 9.18 -4.89 11.71
CA GLY A 74 9.39 -5.71 10.53
C GLY A 74 9.38 -5.01 9.17
N MET A 75 9.35 -3.67 9.06
CA MET A 75 9.51 -3.06 7.73
C MET A 75 10.88 -3.44 7.15
N LEU A 76 10.87 -4.16 6.03
CA LEU A 76 12.07 -4.69 5.39
C LEU A 76 12.63 -3.71 4.36
N THR A 77 11.74 -3.07 3.60
CA THR A 77 12.12 -2.10 2.58
C THR A 77 10.99 -1.12 2.29
N PHE A 78 11.36 0.04 1.80
CA PHE A 78 10.50 1.00 1.13
C PHE A 78 11.25 1.54 -0.10
N THR A 79 10.67 1.35 -1.28
CA THR A 79 11.31 1.74 -2.55
C THR A 79 10.50 2.86 -3.18
N THR A 80 11.14 3.98 -3.52
CA THR A 80 10.47 5.07 -4.22
C THR A 80 10.04 4.62 -5.61
N VAL A 81 8.76 4.78 -5.96
CA VAL A 81 8.21 4.40 -7.27
C VAL A 81 7.65 5.56 -8.09
N ALA A 82 7.33 6.69 -7.47
CA ALA A 82 6.91 7.87 -8.23
C ALA A 82 7.09 9.17 -7.45
N LYS A 83 7.07 10.28 -8.18
CA LYS A 83 6.81 11.61 -7.61
C LYS A 83 5.31 11.84 -7.62
N ILE A 84 4.73 12.15 -6.47
CA ILE A 84 3.31 12.50 -6.38
C ILE A 84 3.14 13.96 -6.83
N ILE A 85 2.19 14.20 -7.72
CA ILE A 85 1.83 15.55 -8.19
C ILE A 85 0.52 16.03 -7.59
N ASP A 86 -0.39 15.11 -7.28
CA ASP A 86 -1.66 15.36 -6.60
C ASP A 86 -1.95 14.20 -5.63
N LEU A 87 -1.86 14.47 -4.34
CA LEU A 87 -2.07 13.46 -3.28
C LEU A 87 -3.56 13.10 -3.12
N ALA A 88 -4.45 14.09 -3.20
CA ALA A 88 -5.88 13.83 -3.04
C ALA A 88 -6.39 12.97 -4.20
N HIS A 89 -5.92 13.23 -5.42
CA HIS A 89 -6.25 12.41 -6.57
C HIS A 89 -5.66 10.99 -6.46
N LEU A 90 -4.41 10.87 -5.99
CA LEU A 90 -3.80 9.56 -5.71
C LEU A 90 -4.67 8.71 -4.77
N GLU A 91 -5.17 9.32 -3.68
CA GLU A 91 -6.02 8.64 -2.70
C GLU A 91 -7.38 8.23 -3.28
N GLN A 92 -7.95 9.05 -4.16
CA GLN A 92 -9.16 8.71 -4.91
C GLN A 92 -8.93 7.50 -5.83
N VAL A 93 -7.82 7.52 -6.59
CA VAL A 93 -7.43 6.41 -7.48
C VAL A 93 -7.23 5.12 -6.67
N MET A 94 -6.45 5.16 -5.58
CA MET A 94 -6.24 3.98 -4.73
C MET A 94 -7.54 3.44 -4.12
N SER A 95 -8.47 4.33 -3.74
CA SER A 95 -9.77 3.95 -3.20
C SER A 95 -10.70 3.32 -4.25
N SER A 96 -10.44 3.56 -5.54
CA SER A 96 -11.20 2.96 -6.64
C SER A 96 -10.77 1.53 -6.99
N VAL A 97 -9.59 1.10 -6.51
CA VAL A 97 -9.04 -0.23 -6.79
C VAL A 97 -9.91 -1.30 -6.10
N PRO A 98 -10.51 -2.25 -6.85
CA PRO A 98 -11.40 -3.23 -6.26
C PRO A 98 -10.70 -4.11 -5.22
N VAL A 99 -11.37 -4.30 -4.07
CA VAL A 99 -10.96 -5.27 -3.05
C VAL A 99 -11.89 -6.47 -3.11
N ASN A 100 -11.35 -7.63 -3.49
CA ASN A 100 -12.13 -8.86 -3.48
C ASN A 100 -12.18 -9.44 -2.06
N ALA A 101 -13.15 -8.95 -1.27
CA ALA A 101 -13.23 -9.20 0.16
C ALA A 101 -13.26 -10.69 0.54
N ASN A 102 -13.85 -11.55 -0.29
CA ASN A 102 -14.05 -12.98 0.04
C ASN A 102 -13.16 -13.92 -0.79
N ALA A 103 -12.21 -13.39 -1.56
CA ALA A 103 -11.35 -14.22 -2.39
C ALA A 103 -10.35 -15.05 -1.57
N ALA A 104 -10.10 -16.27 -2.06
CA ALA A 104 -8.98 -17.07 -1.60
C ALA A 104 -7.65 -16.35 -1.85
N TRP A 105 -6.64 -16.64 -1.02
CA TRP A 105 -5.35 -15.94 -1.04
C TRP A 105 -4.63 -15.97 -2.41
N ASN A 106 -4.74 -17.08 -3.14
CA ASN A 106 -4.14 -17.24 -4.47
C ASN A 106 -4.87 -16.46 -5.57
N VAL A 107 -6.07 -15.94 -5.28
CA VAL A 107 -6.86 -15.11 -6.19
C VAL A 107 -6.69 -13.62 -5.86
N PHE A 108 -6.61 -13.28 -4.57
CA PHE A 108 -6.45 -11.91 -4.12
C PHE A 108 -5.68 -11.87 -2.80
N ASN A 109 -4.74 -10.94 -2.70
CA ASN A 109 -3.95 -10.67 -1.50
C ASN A 109 -3.35 -9.25 -1.58
N CYS A 110 -2.60 -8.86 -0.54
CA CYS A 110 -1.98 -7.53 -0.47
C CYS A 110 -1.00 -7.24 -1.62
N GLN A 111 -0.28 -8.24 -2.14
CA GLN A 111 0.64 -8.03 -3.26
C GLN A 111 -0.14 -7.74 -4.54
N ILE A 112 -1.15 -8.58 -4.84
CA ILE A 112 -2.03 -8.39 -6.01
C ILE A 112 -2.70 -7.02 -5.96
N TRP A 113 -3.15 -6.57 -4.79
CA TRP A 113 -3.71 -5.23 -4.64
C TRP A 113 -2.68 -4.13 -4.94
N VAL A 114 -1.44 -4.25 -4.46
CA VAL A 114 -0.36 -3.28 -4.76
C VAL A 114 -0.09 -3.21 -6.27
N GLU A 115 -0.01 -4.36 -6.94
CA GLU A 115 0.18 -4.44 -8.40
C GLU A 115 -0.96 -3.76 -9.16
N GLN A 116 -2.21 -4.05 -8.78
CA GLN A 116 -3.41 -3.44 -9.39
C GLN A 116 -3.47 -1.94 -9.12
N ALA A 117 -3.12 -1.50 -7.91
CA ALA A 117 -3.11 -0.09 -7.54
C ALA A 117 -2.06 0.68 -8.34
N LEU A 118 -0.83 0.15 -8.46
CA LEU A 118 0.22 0.77 -9.27
C LEU A 118 -0.17 0.87 -10.74
N ALA A 119 -0.71 -0.22 -11.32
CA ALA A 119 -1.19 -0.20 -12.70
C ALA A 119 -2.28 0.87 -12.91
N THR A 120 -3.20 1.01 -11.96
CA THR A 120 -4.27 2.01 -12.00
C THR A 120 -3.72 3.43 -11.88
N ILE A 121 -2.77 3.67 -10.97
CA ILE A 121 -2.10 4.96 -10.77
C ILE A 121 -1.33 5.41 -12.02
N VAL A 122 -0.62 4.47 -12.67
CA VAL A 122 0.12 4.74 -13.90
C VAL A 122 -0.83 5.02 -15.06
N ALA A 123 -1.92 4.26 -15.19
CA ALA A 123 -2.92 4.47 -16.23
C ALA A 123 -3.71 5.78 -16.07
N ASP A 124 -3.98 6.20 -14.83
CA ASP A 124 -4.61 7.48 -14.51
C ASP A 124 -3.77 8.67 -15.02
N GLY A 125 -2.45 8.65 -14.76
CA GLY A 125 -1.52 9.68 -15.25
C GLY A 125 -1.74 11.09 -14.68
N GLY A 126 -2.70 11.27 -13.78
CA GLY A 126 -3.06 12.56 -13.19
C GLY A 126 -2.55 12.76 -11.76
N CYS A 127 -2.23 11.67 -11.05
CA CYS A 127 -1.79 11.72 -9.65
C CYS A 127 -0.27 11.60 -9.44
N VAL A 128 0.46 11.07 -10.43
CA VAL A 128 1.94 10.91 -10.40
C VAL A 128 2.63 11.57 -11.60
N GLY A 129 3.92 11.89 -11.44
CA GLY A 129 4.73 12.44 -12.53
C GLY A 129 5.08 11.41 -13.61
N THR A 130 5.55 11.89 -14.77
CA THR A 130 5.83 11.10 -15.99
C THR A 130 6.94 10.04 -15.85
N ASN A 131 7.73 10.07 -14.78
CA ASN A 131 8.78 9.09 -14.49
C ASN A 131 8.31 8.12 -13.39
N ALA A 132 7.04 7.72 -13.42
CA ALA A 132 6.55 6.64 -12.59
C ALA A 132 7.20 5.32 -13.04
N ILE A 133 7.58 4.49 -12.06
CA ILE A 133 8.21 3.18 -12.24
C ILE A 133 7.31 2.21 -12.98
#